data_AF-A0A7S1K0U9-F1
#
_entry.id   AF-A0A7S1K0U9-F1
#
_cell.length_a   1.000
_cell.length_b   1.000
_cell.length_c   1.000
_cell.angle_alpha   90.00
_cell.angle_beta   90.00
_cell.angle_gamma   90.00
#
_symmetry.space_group_name_H-M   'P 1'
#
loop_
_entity.id
_entity.type
_entity.pdbx_description
1 polymer ?
#
loop_
_entity_poly.entity_id
_entity_poly.type
_entity_poly.pdbx_seq_one_letter_code
_entity_poly.pdbx_strand_id
1 'polypeptide(L)'
;APILNVSPASRTGDRYPMRTCLLFDGALNLITVFLGNPLAVGVYIGQPAYKRMGASIYYAGMVAVVFSALSLFGVFGAILKLVPEGAVAPMIIFVGLMIFMDAAGGLAVRHFPAFAVGLMPVLAD
;
A
#
# COMPACT_ATOMS: atom_id res chain seq x y z
N ALA A 1 15.46 -7.54 3.55
CA ALA A 1 14.77 -6.28 3.88
C ALA A 1 13.30 -6.59 4.13
N PRO A 2 12.67 -6.07 5.20
CA PRO A 2 11.23 -6.25 5.41
C PRO A 2 10.44 -5.70 4.21
N ILE A 3 9.31 -6.32 3.87
CA ILE A 3 8.40 -5.75 2.86
C ILE A 3 7.98 -4.35 3.32
N LEU A 4 7.94 -3.40 2.39
CA LEU A 4 7.73 -1.97 2.65
C LEU A 4 6.49 -1.73 3.54
N ASN A 5 5.50 -2.62 3.44
CA ASN A 5 4.16 -2.45 4.00
C ASN A 5 4.03 -3.13 5.39
N VAL A 6 4.92 -4.04 5.77
CA VAL A 6 4.92 -4.71 7.10
C VAL A 6 5.88 -4.05 8.09
N SER A 7 6.89 -3.33 7.60
CA SER A 7 7.78 -2.53 8.44
C SER A 7 7.00 -1.47 9.26
N PRO A 8 6.05 -0.70 8.67
CA PRO A 8 5.19 0.23 9.42
C PRO A 8 4.24 -0.46 10.41
N ALA A 9 3.70 -1.63 10.07
CA ALA A 9 2.84 -2.41 10.97
C ALA A 9 3.58 -2.84 12.25
N SER A 10 4.85 -3.23 12.09
CA SER A 10 5.74 -3.59 13.19
C SER A 10 6.00 -2.42 14.15
N ARG A 11 6.04 -1.18 13.64
CA ARG A 11 6.14 0.05 14.45
C ARG A 11 4.87 0.34 15.26
N THR A 12 3.74 -0.23 14.86
CA THR A 12 2.43 -0.05 15.52
C THR A 12 2.13 -1.19 16.51
N GLY A 13 3.09 -2.09 16.75
CA GLY A 13 3.00 -3.18 17.73
C GLY A 13 2.52 -4.52 17.17
N ASP A 14 2.04 -4.58 15.92
CA ASP A 14 1.64 -5.83 15.29
C ASP A 14 2.85 -6.54 14.67
N ARG A 15 3.18 -7.74 15.16
CA ARG A 15 4.26 -8.57 14.60
C ARG A 15 3.70 -9.58 13.61
N TYR A 16 3.97 -9.35 12.34
CA TYR A 16 3.63 -10.30 11.28
C TYR A 16 4.88 -11.05 10.78
N PRO A 17 4.85 -12.40 10.73
CA PRO A 17 5.97 -13.18 10.22
C PRO A 17 6.19 -12.90 8.73
N MET A 18 7.34 -12.32 8.40
CA MET A 18 7.66 -11.82 7.06
C MET A 18 7.54 -12.87 5.97
N ARG A 19 8.06 -14.09 6.20
CA ARG A 19 8.01 -15.18 5.22
C ARG A 19 6.58 -15.56 4.87
N THR A 20 5.72 -15.63 5.88
CA THR A 20 4.30 -15.95 5.71
C THR A 20 3.61 -14.86 4.91
N CYS A 21 3.80 -13.58 5.27
CA CYS A 21 3.23 -12.46 4.51
C CYS A 21 3.67 -12.49 3.04
N LEU A 22 4.95 -12.73 2.77
CA LEU A 22 5.47 -12.77 1.40
C LEU A 22 4.87 -13.94 0.59
N LEU A 23 4.75 -15.11 1.20
CA LEU A 23 4.13 -16.27 0.54
C LEU A 23 2.65 -16.03 0.22
N PHE A 24 1.92 -15.42 1.15
CA PHE A 24 0.52 -15.05 0.91
C PHE A 24 0.38 -14.00 -0.20
N ASP A 25 1.25 -13.00 -0.23
CA ASP A 25 1.21 -11.96 -1.26
C ASP A 25 1.50 -12.52 -2.66
N GLY A 26 2.50 -13.41 -2.76
CA GLY A 26 2.82 -14.11 -3.99
C GLY A 26 1.69 -15.04 -4.44
N ALA A 27 1.12 -15.82 -3.53
CA ALA A 27 0.00 -16.71 -3.83
C ALA A 27 -1.25 -15.95 -4.30
N LEU A 28 -1.58 -14.82 -3.63
CA LEU A 28 -2.68 -13.96 -4.03
C LEU A 28 -2.44 -13.36 -5.40
N ASN A 29 -1.23 -12.88 -5.70
CA ASN A 29 -0.88 -12.38 -7.02
C ASN A 29 -1.08 -13.42 -8.13
N LEU A 30 -0.66 -14.68 -7.90
CA LEU A 30 -0.89 -15.76 -8.86
C LEU A 30 -2.38 -15.94 -9.14
N ILE A 31 -3.20 -16.00 -8.08
CA ILE A 31 -4.66 -16.14 -8.21
C ILE A 31 -5.24 -14.94 -8.99
N THR A 32 -4.85 -13.72 -8.66
CA THR A 32 -5.39 -12.52 -9.31
C THR A 32 -4.98 -12.38 -10.77
N VAL A 33 -3.78 -12.86 -11.14
CA VAL A 33 -3.34 -12.89 -12.54
C VAL A 33 -4.21 -13.86 -13.35
N PHE A 34 -4.56 -15.03 -12.80
CA PHE A 34 -5.51 -15.94 -13.45
C PHE A 34 -6.92 -15.33 -13.62
N LEU A 35 -7.29 -14.41 -12.73
CA LEU A 35 -8.53 -13.62 -12.80
C LEU A 35 -8.42 -12.39 -13.73
N GLY A 36 -7.27 -12.15 -14.36
CA GLY A 36 -7.05 -11.07 -15.34
C GLY A 36 -6.53 -9.76 -14.77
N ASN A 37 -6.05 -9.72 -13.51
CA ASN A 37 -5.42 -8.53 -12.95
C ASN A 37 -3.93 -8.45 -13.35
N PRO A 38 -3.49 -7.42 -14.10
CA PRO A 38 -2.09 -7.26 -14.47
C PRO A 38 -1.25 -6.54 -13.39
N LEU A 39 -1.90 -5.97 -12.37
CA LEU A 39 -1.24 -5.18 -11.33
C LEU A 39 -0.94 -6.04 -10.12
N ALA A 40 0.26 -5.87 -9.56
CA ALA A 40 0.65 -6.54 -8.33
C ALA A 40 -0.22 -6.07 -7.15
N VAL A 41 -0.87 -7.02 -6.48
CA VAL A 41 -1.54 -6.81 -5.20
C VAL A 41 -0.55 -7.01 -4.07
N GLY A 42 -0.78 -6.26 -2.99
CA GLY A 42 0.14 -6.14 -1.87
C GLY A 42 -0.57 -5.93 -0.54
N VAL A 43 0.14 -6.11 0.56
CA VAL A 43 -0.34 -5.69 1.89
C VAL A 43 -0.68 -4.20 1.88
N TYR A 44 -1.81 -3.82 2.46
CA TYR A 44 -2.31 -2.45 2.42
C TYR A 44 -1.45 -1.47 3.24
N ILE A 45 -0.97 -0.38 2.61
CA ILE A 45 -0.04 0.59 3.23
C ILE A 45 -0.68 1.40 4.37
N GLY A 46 -1.99 1.65 4.31
CA GLY A 46 -2.71 2.43 5.32
C GLY A 46 -3.15 1.61 6.54
N GLN A 47 -2.76 0.33 6.64
CA GLN A 47 -3.11 -0.53 7.78
C GLN A 47 -2.77 0.10 9.14
N PRO A 48 -1.60 0.75 9.34
CA PRO A 48 -1.29 1.44 10.60
C PRO A 48 -2.27 2.57 10.94
N ALA A 49 -2.76 3.29 9.93
CA ALA A 49 -3.70 4.38 10.14
C ALA A 49 -5.07 3.85 10.60
N TYR A 50 -5.60 2.83 9.93
CA TYR A 50 -6.87 2.20 10.34
C TYR A 50 -6.76 1.49 11.69
N LYS A 51 -5.62 0.87 11.98
CA LYS A 51 -5.36 0.27 13.29
C LYS A 51 -5.45 1.30 14.41
N ARG A 52 -4.90 2.50 14.23
CA ARG A 52 -5.02 3.62 15.20
C ARG A 52 -6.46 4.09 15.40
N MET A 53 -7.34 3.89 14.42
CA MET A 53 -8.78 4.19 14.52
C MET A 53 -9.59 3.07 15.21
N GLY A 54 -8.94 2.01 15.70
CA GLY A 54 -9.61 0.87 16.34
C GLY A 54 -10.12 -0.19 15.36
N ALA A 55 -9.65 -0.21 14.12
CA ALA A 55 -10.06 -1.22 13.15
C ALA A 55 -9.67 -2.64 13.59
N SER A 56 -10.64 -3.55 13.59
CA SER A 56 -10.45 -4.97 13.91
C SER A 56 -10.32 -5.83 12.65
N ILE A 57 -10.05 -7.13 12.81
CA ILE A 57 -10.03 -8.08 11.68
C ILE A 57 -11.39 -8.16 10.96
N TYR A 58 -12.48 -7.95 11.69
CA TYR A 58 -13.83 -7.92 11.11
C TYR A 58 -14.02 -6.74 10.17
N TYR A 59 -13.40 -5.58 10.46
CA TYR A 59 -13.42 -4.44 9.56
C TYR A 59 -12.76 -4.79 8.23
N ALA A 60 -11.58 -5.41 8.26
CA ALA A 60 -10.88 -5.83 7.04
C ALA A 60 -11.69 -6.86 6.23
N GLY A 61 -12.31 -7.85 6.90
CA GLY A 61 -13.17 -8.83 6.25
C GLY A 61 -14.41 -8.20 5.60
N MET A 62 -15.06 -7.27 6.30
CA MET A 62 -16.23 -6.57 5.77
C MET A 62 -15.88 -5.70 4.56
N VAL A 63 -14.74 -5.00 4.60
CA VAL A 63 -14.23 -4.24 3.45
C VAL A 63 -14.01 -5.17 2.26
N ALA A 64 -13.38 -6.33 2.45
CA ALA A 64 -13.13 -7.28 1.37
C ALA A 64 -14.44 -7.77 0.73
N VAL A 65 -15.45 -8.12 1.53
CA VAL A 65 -16.76 -8.57 1.03
C VAL A 65 -17.49 -7.45 0.28
N VAL A 66 -17.55 -6.26 0.87
CA VAL A 66 -18.23 -5.10 0.27
C VAL A 66 -17.57 -4.69 -1.04
N PHE A 67 -16.24 -4.61 -1.08
CA PHE A 67 -15.50 -4.24 -2.30
C PHE A 67 -15.63 -5.31 -3.38
N SER A 68 -15.61 -6.60 -3.01
CA SER A 68 -15.84 -7.68 -3.98
C SER A 68 -17.23 -7.59 -4.59
N ALA A 69 -18.26 -7.37 -3.77
CA ALA A 69 -19.63 -7.19 -4.26
C ALA A 69 -19.74 -5.97 -5.18
N LEU A 70 -19.25 -4.81 -4.75
CA LEU A 70 -19.26 -3.57 -5.55
C LEU A 70 -18.52 -3.74 -6.89
N SER A 71 -17.42 -4.51 -6.90
CA SER A 71 -16.67 -4.83 -8.11
C SER A 71 -17.46 -5.75 -9.05
N LEU A 72 -18.15 -6.78 -8.52
CA LEU A 72 -18.99 -7.67 -9.33
C LEU A 72 -20.17 -6.93 -9.98
N PHE A 73 -20.73 -5.95 -9.29
CA PHE A 73 -21.81 -5.10 -9.82
C PHE A 73 -21.30 -3.93 -10.69
N GLY A 74 -19.99 -3.80 -10.91
CA GLY A 74 -19.40 -2.75 -11.76
C GLY A 74 -19.49 -1.33 -11.19
N VAL A 75 -19.80 -1.18 -9.90
CA VAL A 75 -20.05 0.13 -9.27
C VAL A 75 -18.79 1.00 -9.27
N PHE A 76 -17.60 0.42 -9.10
CA PHE A 76 -16.35 1.16 -9.18
C PHE A 76 -16.13 1.80 -10.55
N GLY A 77 -16.54 1.15 -11.64
CA GLY A 77 -16.48 1.74 -12.98
C GLY A 77 -17.37 2.98 -13.13
N ALA A 78 -18.53 2.99 -12.47
CA ALA A 78 -19.41 4.16 -12.42
C ALA A 78 -18.82 5.28 -11.55
N ILE A 79 -18.25 4.95 -10.40
CA ILE A 79 -17.62 5.92 -9.50
C ILE A 79 -16.41 6.58 -10.16
N LEU A 80 -15.56 5.83 -10.86
CA LEU A 80 -14.38 6.37 -11.53
C LEU A 80 -14.72 7.38 -12.62
N LYS A 81 -15.91 7.32 -13.23
CA LYS A 81 -16.38 8.33 -14.19
C LYS A 81 -16.73 9.67 -13.53
N LEU A 82 -17.02 9.67 -12.23
CA LEU A 82 -17.30 10.89 -11.46
C LEU A 82 -16.00 11.56 -10.97
N VAL A 83 -14.90 10.82 -10.90
CA VAL A 83 -13.62 11.35 -10.45
C VAL A 83 -13.04 12.24 -11.56
N PRO A 84 -12.80 13.54 -11.29
CA PRO A 84 -12.20 14.41 -12.29
C PRO A 84 -10.75 13.96 -12.57
N GLU A 85 -10.39 13.87 -13.84
CA GLU A 85 -9.05 13.40 -14.26
C GLU A 85 -7.92 14.24 -13.64
N GLY A 86 -8.15 15.55 -13.46
CA GLY A 86 -7.21 16.46 -12.82
C GLY A 86 -6.93 16.17 -11.34
N ALA A 87 -7.77 15.38 -10.64
CA ALA A 87 -7.55 15.02 -9.24
C ALA A 87 -6.51 13.91 -9.05
N VAL A 88 -6.14 13.19 -10.11
CA VAL A 88 -5.19 12.07 -10.03
C VAL A 88 -3.78 12.57 -9.71
N ALA A 89 -3.33 13.65 -10.36
CA ALA A 89 -2.00 14.22 -10.15
C ALA A 89 -1.70 14.62 -8.68
N PRO A 90 -2.54 15.44 -8.01
CA PRO A 90 -2.28 15.80 -6.61
C PRO A 90 -2.36 14.60 -5.66
N MET A 91 -3.20 13.60 -5.96
CA MET A 91 -3.27 12.37 -5.17
C MET A 91 -1.94 11.59 -5.22
N ILE A 92 -1.35 11.44 -6.40
CA ILE A 92 -0.05 10.75 -6.56
C ILE A 92 1.07 11.51 -5.84
N ILE A 93 1.10 12.84 -5.97
CA ILE A 93 2.09 13.68 -5.27
C ILE A 93 1.97 13.50 -3.76
N PHE A 94 0.74 13.52 -3.23
CA PHE A 94 0.48 13.34 -1.81
C PHE A 94 0.97 11.98 -1.30
N VAL A 95 0.68 10.89 -2.04
CA VAL A 95 1.13 9.54 -1.67
C VAL A 95 2.66 9.44 -1.75
N GLY A 96 3.28 9.99 -2.79
CA GLY A 96 4.74 10.02 -2.92
C GLY A 96 5.42 10.74 -1.76
N LEU A 97 4.88 11.89 -1.35
CA LEU A 97 5.37 12.63 -0.18
C LEU A 97 5.19 11.82 1.11
N MET A 98 4.05 11.14 1.28
CA MET A 98 3.81 10.30 2.46
C MET A 98 4.80 9.14 2.56
N ILE A 99 5.12 8.48 1.45
CA ILE A 99 6.12 7.40 1.40
C ILE A 99 7.52 7.95 1.71
N PHE A 100 7.87 9.11 1.14
CA PHE A 100 9.14 9.78 1.42
C PHE A 100 9.29 10.09 2.92
N MET A 101 8.23 10.63 3.54
CA MET A 101 8.23 10.94 4.97
C MET A 101 8.37 9.70 5.85
N ASP A 102 7.68 8.59 5.54
CA ASP A 102 7.78 7.34 6.31
C ASP A 102 9.17 6.68 6.17
N ALA A 103 9.76 6.77 4.97
CA ALA A 103 11.12 6.31 4.72
C ALA A 103 12.14 7.15 5.50
N ALA A 104 12.06 8.49 5.40
CA ALA A 104 12.92 9.43 6.10
C ALA A 104 12.82 9.30 7.63
N GLY A 105 11.61 9.14 8.17
CA GLY A 105 11.37 8.99 9.60
C GLY A 105 11.96 7.71 10.21
N GLY A 106 12.27 6.70 9.39
CA GLY A 106 12.90 5.45 9.83
C GLY A 106 14.42 5.44 9.83
N LEU A 107 15.06 6.48 9.30
CA LEU A 107 16.50 6.51 9.04
C LEU A 107 17.28 7.12 10.21
N ALA A 108 18.41 6.51 10.57
CA ALA A 108 19.40 7.16 11.42
C ALA A 108 20.06 8.31 10.64
N VAL A 109 20.41 9.41 11.32
CA VAL A 109 21.01 10.62 10.71
C VAL A 109 22.21 10.28 9.79
N ARG A 110 23.01 9.27 10.16
CA ARG A 110 24.15 8.77 9.36
C ARG A 110 23.79 8.17 7.99
N HIS A 111 22.55 7.74 7.78
CA HIS A 111 22.11 7.09 6.54
C HIS A 111 21.44 8.06 5.55
N PHE A 112 21.22 9.32 5.93
CA PHE A 112 20.66 10.35 5.05
C PHE A 112 21.46 10.57 3.75
N PRO A 113 22.80 10.55 3.76
CA PRO A 113 23.57 10.66 2.51
C PRO A 113 23.26 9.53 1.53
N ALA A 114 23.13 8.30 2.01
CA ALA A 114 22.78 7.15 1.16
C ALA A 114 21.35 7.24 0.62
N PHE A 115 20.41 7.76 1.42
CA PHE A 115 19.05 8.03 0.98
C PHE A 115 19.00 9.09 -0.14
N ALA A 116 19.77 10.18 -0.01
CA ALA A 116 19.86 11.22 -1.04
C ALA A 116 20.49 10.70 -2.35
N VAL A 117 21.55 9.88 -2.27
CA VAL A 117 22.16 9.25 -3.45
C VAL A 117 21.16 8.29 -4.13
N GLY A 118 20.34 7.56 -3.36
CA GLY A 118 19.31 6.67 -3.90
C GLY A 118 18.20 7.37 -4.68
N LEU A 119 17.96 8.66 -4.43
CA LEU A 119 16.98 9.47 -5.17
C LEU A 119 17.53 10.03 -6.48
N MET A 120 18.85 10.15 -6.63
CA MET A 120 19.46 10.77 -7.79
C MET A 120 19.08 10.16 -9.14
N PRO A 121 18.96 8.82 -9.31
CA PRO A 121 18.57 8.23 -10.60
C PRO A 121 17.19 8.71 -11.09
N VAL A 122 16.27 9.00 -10.17
CA VAL A 122 14.91 9.47 -10.50
C VAL A 122 14.88 10.98 -10.76
N LEU A 123 15.84 11.73 -10.21
CA LEU A 123 15.95 13.18 -10.40
C LEU A 123 16.81 13.57 -11.60
N ALA A 124 17.65 12.65 -12.07
CA ALA A 124 18.58 12.85 -13.18
C ALA A 124 18.03 12.39 -14.54
N ASP A 125 16.88 11.71 -14.54
CA ASP A 125 16.05 11.41 -15.72
C ASP A 125 14.99 12.52 -15.88
#